data_AF-A0A8S8YMM6-F1
#
_entry.id   AF-A0A8S8YMM6-F1
#
_cell.length_a   1.000
_cell.length_b   1.000
_cell.length_c   1.000
_cell.angle_alpha   90.00
_cell.angle_beta   90.00
_cell.angle_gamma   90.00
#
_symmetry.space_group_name_H-M   'P 1'
#
loop_
_entity.id
_entity.type
_entity.pdbx_description
1 polymer ?
#
loop_
_entity_poly.entity_id
_entity_poly.type
_entity_poly.pdbx_seq_one_letter_code
_entity_poly.pdbx_strand_id
1 'polypeptide(L)'
;MLEDADIDRCFASEYVTARQQFLDRAERMDLIVESIPISKKGPHEETLSTDYLWFGPKDAKKLILHTSGVHGVEGFPGSAAAVHILDGFRKKKLRLPNDCAIAFAHIINPWGMAWLRRVNEDNADLNRNFLPPGEPYDGEPENYAKLDHLLNPTSMQTGREYYTIRAAWHSFKLGFANAKQAVQEGQYTRPKSLQYGGGKLAESSQNFIAWCERNLSHVDEIVWIDFHTGLGPFGVDSLLVGEGVDEQELKQQYGPRVQPLDPKKGVAYKIRGGDSSWY
;
A
#
# COMPACT_ATOMS: atom_id res chain seq x y z
N MET A 1 -7.96 23.16 15.69
CA MET A 1 -7.33 21.83 15.53
C MET A 1 -8.20 20.82 16.24
N LEU A 2 -8.35 19.59 15.75
CA LEU A 2 -8.97 18.54 16.54
C LEU A 2 -8.05 18.27 17.74
N GLU A 3 -8.61 17.96 18.91
CA GLU A 3 -7.80 17.57 20.08
C GLU A 3 -7.09 16.25 19.77
N ASP A 4 -5.86 16.06 20.23
CA ASP A 4 -5.05 14.86 19.94
C ASP A 4 -5.81 13.56 20.29
N ALA A 5 -6.61 13.60 21.35
CA ALA A 5 -7.49 12.51 21.77
C ALA A 5 -8.54 12.09 20.73
N ASP A 6 -8.97 12.99 19.84
CA ASP A 6 -9.90 12.67 18.75
C ASP A 6 -9.20 11.96 17.58
N ILE A 7 -7.90 12.22 17.38
CA ILE A 7 -7.09 11.58 16.33
C ILE A 7 -6.71 10.17 16.77
N ASP A 8 -6.28 9.98 18.02
CA ASP A 8 -5.90 8.66 18.56
C ASP A 8 -7.04 7.63 18.43
N ARG A 9 -8.29 8.07 18.55
CA ARG A 9 -9.49 7.24 18.39
C ARG A 9 -9.73 6.71 16.98
N CYS A 10 -9.03 7.25 15.97
CA CYS A 10 -9.08 6.76 14.60
C CYS A 10 -8.14 5.56 14.40
N PHE A 11 -7.16 5.35 15.29
CA PHE A 11 -6.25 4.23 15.20
C PHE A 11 -6.85 2.97 15.84
N ALA A 12 -6.50 1.83 15.25
CA ALA A 12 -6.86 0.51 15.74
C ALA A 12 -5.59 -0.35 15.79
N SER A 13 -5.58 -1.33 16.69
CA SER A 13 -4.48 -2.31 16.83
C SER A 13 -4.76 -3.63 16.12
N GLU A 14 -6.01 -3.84 15.69
CA GLU A 14 -6.47 -5.09 15.08
C GLU A 14 -7.30 -4.80 13.83
N TYR A 15 -7.22 -5.68 12.84
CA TYR A 15 -7.97 -5.57 11.59
C TYR A 15 -9.48 -5.44 11.82
N VAL A 16 -10.07 -6.29 12.66
CA VAL A 16 -11.52 -6.28 12.93
C VAL A 16 -11.98 -4.95 13.52
N THR A 17 -11.18 -4.36 14.40
CA THR A 17 -11.48 -3.05 14.99
C THR A 17 -11.35 -1.94 13.95
N ALA A 18 -10.28 -1.97 13.13
CA ALA A 18 -10.06 -1.01 12.05
C ALA A 18 -11.21 -1.02 11.04
N ARG A 19 -11.62 -2.22 10.62
CA ARG A 19 -12.75 -2.46 9.73
C ARG A 19 -14.06 -1.97 10.32
N GLN A 20 -14.39 -2.36 11.55
CA GLN A 20 -15.64 -1.95 12.18
C GLN A 20 -15.71 -0.42 12.33
N GLN A 21 -14.61 0.23 12.69
CA GLN A 21 -14.56 1.69 12.75
C GLN A 21 -14.92 2.33 11.41
N PHE A 22 -14.39 1.81 10.29
CA PHE A 22 -14.71 2.28 8.94
C PHE A 22 -16.18 2.06 8.58
N LEU A 23 -16.69 0.85 8.78
CA LEU A 23 -18.10 0.48 8.50
C LEU A 23 -19.09 1.33 9.33
N ASP A 24 -18.81 1.56 10.61
CA ASP A 24 -19.64 2.40 11.48
C ASP A 24 -19.74 3.85 10.96
N ARG A 25 -18.67 4.40 10.35
CA ARG A 25 -18.71 5.76 9.79
C ARG A 25 -19.54 5.79 8.51
N ALA A 26 -19.40 4.77 7.67
CA ALA A 26 -20.21 4.62 6.47
C ALA A 26 -21.70 4.55 6.82
N GLU A 27 -22.07 3.69 7.77
CA GLU A 27 -23.45 3.52 8.24
C GLU A 27 -24.04 4.82 8.79
N ARG A 28 -23.30 5.54 9.65
CA ARG A 28 -23.76 6.84 10.20
C ARG A 28 -23.93 7.95 9.15
N MET A 29 -23.46 7.73 7.94
CA MET A 29 -23.57 8.66 6.81
C MET A 29 -24.52 8.12 5.73
N ASP A 30 -25.22 7.00 5.99
CA ASP A 30 -26.07 6.27 5.04
C ASP A 30 -25.33 5.93 3.72
N LEU A 31 -24.03 5.61 3.83
CA LEU A 31 -23.18 5.25 2.70
C LEU A 31 -23.16 3.74 2.51
N ILE A 32 -23.20 3.32 1.25
CA ILE A 32 -23.12 1.90 0.87
C ILE A 32 -21.65 1.51 0.80
N VAL A 33 -21.34 0.37 1.44
CA VAL A 33 -20.03 -0.29 1.35
C VAL A 33 -20.17 -1.57 0.55
N GLU A 34 -19.32 -1.75 -0.45
CA GLU A 34 -19.17 -3.02 -1.17
C GLU A 34 -18.01 -3.80 -0.52
N SER A 35 -18.33 -4.88 0.19
CA SER A 35 -17.32 -5.74 0.82
C SER A 35 -17.01 -6.93 -0.09
N ILE A 36 -15.77 -7.05 -0.56
CA ILE A 36 -15.32 -8.19 -1.37
C ILE A 36 -14.45 -9.10 -0.49
N PRO A 37 -14.92 -10.29 -0.09
CA PRO A 37 -14.16 -11.18 0.75
C PRO A 37 -13.00 -11.85 -0.01
N ILE A 38 -11.98 -12.28 0.74
CA ILE A 38 -10.97 -13.22 0.27
C ILE A 38 -11.24 -14.62 0.84
N SER A 39 -10.67 -15.64 0.20
CA SER A 39 -10.86 -17.04 0.58
C SER A 39 -10.29 -17.39 1.97
N LYS A 40 -9.22 -16.71 2.41
CA LYS A 40 -8.56 -16.97 3.69
C LYS A 40 -9.24 -16.26 4.86
N LYS A 41 -9.08 -16.87 6.04
CA LYS A 41 -9.59 -16.36 7.32
C LYS A 41 -8.52 -15.62 8.11
N GLY A 42 -8.97 -14.77 9.04
CA GLY A 42 -8.12 -14.10 10.00
C GLY A 42 -7.72 -15.00 11.18
N PRO A 43 -6.94 -14.47 12.13
CA PRO A 43 -6.46 -15.20 13.31
C PRO A 43 -7.56 -15.78 14.21
N HIS A 44 -8.79 -15.27 14.11
CA HIS A 44 -9.95 -15.68 14.89
C HIS A 44 -11.06 -16.30 14.03
N GLU A 45 -10.70 -16.87 12.87
CA GLU A 45 -11.62 -17.47 11.89
C GLU A 45 -12.62 -16.47 11.25
N GLU A 46 -12.38 -15.17 11.42
CA GLU A 46 -13.21 -14.13 10.84
C GLU A 46 -13.06 -14.04 9.32
N THR A 47 -14.13 -13.61 8.64
CA THR A 47 -14.05 -13.29 7.22
C THR A 47 -13.26 -12.01 7.00
N LEU A 48 -12.27 -12.10 6.10
CA LEU A 48 -11.44 -11.00 5.67
C LEU A 48 -11.94 -10.47 4.32
N SER A 49 -11.90 -9.16 4.13
CA SER A 49 -12.42 -8.49 2.93
C SER A 49 -11.72 -7.17 2.70
N THR A 50 -11.71 -6.73 1.44
CA THR A 50 -11.52 -5.33 1.13
C THR A 50 -12.88 -4.65 1.07
N ASP A 51 -13.02 -3.54 1.79
CA ASP A 51 -14.27 -2.77 1.88
C ASP A 51 -14.16 -1.50 1.04
N TYR A 52 -15.00 -1.38 0.01
CA TYR A 52 -15.01 -0.25 -0.91
C TYR A 52 -16.14 0.72 -0.60
N LEU A 53 -15.82 2.01 -0.51
CA LEU A 53 -16.79 3.07 -0.24
C LEU A 53 -16.61 4.21 -1.23
N TRP A 54 -17.71 4.70 -1.80
CA TRP A 54 -17.75 5.87 -2.66
C TRP A 54 -18.49 7.02 -1.97
N PHE A 55 -17.86 8.19 -1.88
CA PHE A 55 -18.46 9.41 -1.33
C PHE A 55 -18.39 10.55 -2.35
N GLY A 56 -19.56 11.06 -2.74
CA GLY A 56 -19.72 12.09 -3.78
C GLY A 56 -20.74 11.70 -4.86
N PRO A 57 -20.90 12.51 -5.91
CA PRO A 57 -21.71 12.16 -7.08
C PRO A 57 -21.25 10.85 -7.72
N LYS A 58 -22.17 10.03 -8.22
CA LYS A 58 -21.85 8.74 -8.87
C LYS A 58 -21.31 8.90 -10.29
N ASP A 59 -21.48 10.08 -10.87
CA ASP A 59 -21.07 10.47 -12.22
C ASP A 59 -19.91 11.49 -12.18
N ALA A 60 -19.25 11.65 -11.03
CA ALA A 60 -18.14 12.57 -10.85
C ALA A 60 -17.00 12.27 -11.83
N LYS A 61 -16.49 13.32 -12.49
CA LYS A 61 -15.38 13.19 -13.44
C LYS A 61 -14.01 13.20 -12.81
N LYS A 62 -13.91 13.66 -11.56
CA LYS A 62 -12.67 13.71 -10.81
C LYS A 62 -12.76 12.88 -9.54
N LEU A 63 -11.77 12.02 -9.31
CA LEU A 63 -11.76 11.12 -8.17
C LEU A 63 -10.46 11.26 -7.37
N ILE A 64 -10.60 11.28 -6.05
CA ILE A 64 -9.50 10.89 -5.15
C ILE A 64 -9.69 9.42 -4.84
N LEU A 65 -8.72 8.57 -5.19
CA LEU A 65 -8.70 7.18 -4.77
C LEU A 65 -7.78 7.04 -3.57
N HIS A 66 -8.34 6.64 -2.43
CA HIS A 66 -7.59 6.37 -1.20
C HIS A 66 -7.48 4.85 -1.02
N THR A 67 -6.27 4.32 -1.11
CA THR A 67 -6.00 2.92 -0.80
C THR A 67 -5.18 2.80 0.48
N SER A 68 -5.36 1.69 1.17
CA SER A 68 -4.56 1.35 2.33
C SER A 68 -4.28 -0.14 2.37
N GLY A 69 -3.14 -0.48 2.97
CA GLY A 69 -2.82 -1.87 3.30
C GLY A 69 -2.52 -2.73 2.08
N VAL A 70 -1.95 -2.19 0.99
CA VAL A 70 -1.28 -3.03 -0.03
C VAL A 70 -0.18 -3.86 0.66
N HIS A 71 0.61 -3.20 1.52
CA HIS A 71 1.36 -3.85 2.58
C HIS A 71 0.49 -3.99 3.82
N GLY A 72 0.09 -5.21 4.16
CA GLY A 72 -0.98 -5.43 5.13
C GLY A 72 -0.75 -4.76 6.49
N VAL A 73 0.43 -4.99 7.09
CA VAL A 73 0.82 -4.38 8.39
C VAL A 73 0.86 -2.85 8.36
N GLU A 74 1.04 -2.24 7.19
CA GLU A 74 1.08 -0.80 7.00
C GLU A 74 -0.33 -0.20 6.81
N GLY A 75 -1.38 -1.02 6.83
CA GLY A 75 -2.76 -0.59 6.61
C GLY A 75 -3.39 0.22 7.74
N PHE A 76 -2.87 0.15 8.98
CA PHE A 76 -3.49 0.81 10.14
C PHE A 76 -3.52 2.35 10.03
N PRO A 77 -2.43 3.04 9.65
CA PRO A 77 -2.48 4.49 9.50
C PRO A 77 -3.35 4.95 8.33
N GLY A 78 -3.35 4.22 7.21
CA GLY A 78 -4.26 4.48 6.10
C GLY A 78 -5.74 4.26 6.48
N SER A 79 -6.03 3.24 7.28
CA SER A 79 -7.36 3.03 7.88
C SER A 79 -7.77 4.22 8.76
N ALA A 80 -6.88 4.68 9.64
CA ALA A 80 -7.14 5.81 10.52
C ALA A 80 -7.39 7.09 9.72
N ALA A 81 -6.62 7.32 8.66
CA ALA A 81 -6.82 8.44 7.74
C ALA A 81 -8.20 8.38 7.08
N ALA A 82 -8.61 7.22 6.56
CA ALA A 82 -9.94 7.04 5.96
C ALA A 82 -11.08 7.37 6.96
N VAL A 83 -11.01 6.83 8.17
CA VAL A 83 -11.98 7.12 9.25
C VAL A 83 -12.02 8.62 9.58
N HIS A 84 -10.84 9.24 9.70
CA HIS A 84 -10.72 10.66 9.99
C HIS A 84 -11.33 11.55 8.90
N ILE A 85 -11.09 11.21 7.63
CA ILE A 85 -11.66 11.91 6.47
C ILE A 85 -13.19 11.80 6.47
N LEU A 86 -13.74 10.60 6.71
CA LEU A 86 -15.18 10.39 6.82
C LEU A 86 -15.80 11.21 7.97
N ASP A 87 -15.16 11.23 9.15
CA ASP A 87 -15.58 12.09 10.26
C ASP A 87 -15.52 13.58 9.89
N GLY A 88 -14.54 13.99 9.08
CA GLY A 88 -14.43 15.34 8.52
C GLY A 88 -15.60 15.72 7.61
N PHE A 89 -16.00 14.83 6.71
CA PHE A 89 -17.19 15.01 5.86
C PHE A 89 -18.48 15.05 6.67
N ARG A 90 -18.67 14.10 7.59
CA ARG A 90 -19.86 14.06 8.47
C ARG A 90 -20.01 15.34 9.29
N LYS A 91 -18.90 15.85 9.84
CA LYS A 91 -18.85 17.11 10.60
C LYS A 91 -18.86 18.36 9.71
N LYS A 92 -18.99 18.22 8.38
CA LYS A 92 -18.97 19.31 7.38
C LYS A 92 -17.71 20.18 7.41
N LYS A 93 -16.60 19.64 7.94
CA LYS A 93 -15.27 20.28 7.96
C LYS A 93 -14.55 20.10 6.62
N LEU A 94 -14.83 18.99 5.94
CA LEU A 94 -14.40 18.72 4.58
C LEU A 94 -15.61 18.82 3.64
N ARG A 95 -15.36 19.28 2.42
CA ARG A 95 -16.36 19.36 1.34
C ARG A 95 -15.69 19.00 0.03
N LEU A 96 -16.44 18.31 -0.82
CA LEU A 96 -16.03 18.05 -2.19
C LEU A 96 -16.65 19.10 -3.12
N PRO A 97 -15.93 19.54 -4.17
CA PRO A 97 -16.54 20.21 -5.31
C PRO A 97 -17.62 19.34 -5.98
N ASN A 98 -18.53 19.97 -6.72
CA ASN A 98 -19.70 19.30 -7.31
C ASN A 98 -19.38 18.19 -8.32
N ASP A 99 -18.17 18.17 -8.88
CA ASP A 99 -17.71 17.19 -9.89
C ASP A 99 -16.59 16.29 -9.34
N CYS A 100 -16.49 16.20 -8.01
CA CYS A 100 -15.48 15.42 -7.32
C CYS A 100 -16.11 14.35 -6.45
N ALA A 101 -15.50 13.17 -6.48
CA ALA A 101 -15.74 12.09 -5.53
C ALA A 101 -14.45 11.70 -4.82
N ILE A 102 -14.61 10.96 -3.72
CA ILE A 102 -13.54 10.19 -3.10
C ILE A 102 -13.99 8.75 -2.94
N ALA A 103 -13.15 7.82 -3.35
CA ALA A 103 -13.34 6.40 -3.11
C ALA A 103 -12.27 5.88 -2.17
N PHE A 104 -12.66 4.93 -1.32
CA PHE A 104 -11.78 4.23 -0.41
C PHE A 104 -11.75 2.76 -0.77
N ALA A 105 -10.56 2.17 -0.86
CA ALA A 105 -10.36 0.74 -0.81
C ALA A 105 -9.77 0.40 0.55
N HIS A 106 -10.64 0.09 1.51
CA HIS A 106 -10.25 -0.16 2.90
C HIS A 106 -9.80 -1.61 3.05
N ILE A 107 -8.47 -1.66 3.11
CA ILE A 107 -7.52 -2.75 3.22
C ILE A 107 -7.48 -3.69 2.00
N ILE A 108 -6.56 -3.38 1.07
CA ILE A 108 -6.27 -4.20 -0.11
C ILE A 108 -5.76 -5.59 0.28
N ASN A 109 -4.87 -5.69 1.28
CA ASN A 109 -4.36 -6.95 1.82
C ASN A 109 -4.92 -7.22 3.23
N PRO A 110 -6.21 -7.63 3.35
CA PRO A 110 -6.82 -7.81 4.66
C PRO A 110 -6.19 -8.99 5.44
N TRP A 111 -5.68 -10.01 4.73
CA TRP A 111 -4.91 -11.09 5.36
C TRP A 111 -3.62 -10.59 5.98
N GLY A 112 -2.82 -9.84 5.22
CA GLY A 112 -1.58 -9.28 5.71
C GLY A 112 -1.83 -8.40 6.94
N MET A 113 -2.85 -7.54 6.92
CA MET A 113 -3.16 -6.71 8.06
C MET A 113 -3.59 -7.51 9.29
N ALA A 114 -4.50 -8.48 9.13
CA ALA A 114 -5.00 -9.31 10.23
C ALA A 114 -3.88 -10.14 10.88
N TRP A 115 -2.92 -10.63 10.09
CA TRP A 115 -1.78 -11.43 10.56
C TRP A 115 -0.52 -10.60 10.88
N LEU A 116 -0.61 -9.26 10.84
CA LEU A 116 0.52 -8.34 11.05
C LEU A 116 1.71 -8.62 10.12
N ARG A 117 1.41 -8.92 8.85
CA ARG A 117 2.35 -9.22 7.77
C ARG A 117 2.31 -8.14 6.70
N ARG A 118 3.47 -7.84 6.13
CA ARG A 118 3.58 -7.02 4.91
C ARG A 118 2.93 -7.70 3.70
N VAL A 119 3.19 -9.00 3.55
CA VAL A 119 2.77 -9.85 2.42
C VAL A 119 1.39 -10.46 2.64
N ASN A 120 0.79 -11.00 1.58
CA ASN A 120 -0.48 -11.73 1.63
C ASN A 120 -0.29 -13.19 2.12
N GLU A 121 -1.37 -13.97 2.08
CA GLU A 121 -1.45 -15.38 2.49
C GLU A 121 -0.50 -16.33 1.74
N ASP A 122 -0.09 -15.96 0.53
CA ASP A 122 0.81 -16.74 -0.33
C ASP A 122 2.26 -16.24 -0.23
N ASN A 123 2.55 -15.38 0.77
CA ASN A 123 3.82 -14.69 0.94
C ASN A 123 4.17 -13.73 -0.21
N ALA A 124 3.17 -13.32 -1.02
CA ALA A 124 3.34 -12.34 -2.08
C ALA A 124 3.30 -10.92 -1.52
N ASP A 125 4.30 -10.11 -1.86
CA ASP A 125 4.25 -8.66 -1.71
C ASP A 125 3.32 -8.11 -2.81
N LEU A 126 2.15 -7.62 -2.41
CA LEU A 126 1.16 -7.14 -3.39
C LEU A 126 1.67 -5.95 -4.19
N ASN A 127 2.58 -5.14 -3.65
CA ASN A 127 3.22 -4.05 -4.39
C ASN A 127 4.32 -4.56 -5.36
N ARG A 128 4.38 -5.88 -5.60
CA ARG A 128 5.10 -6.55 -6.69
C ARG A 128 4.19 -7.51 -7.46
N ASN A 129 2.93 -7.64 -7.08
CA ASN A 129 2.01 -8.61 -7.67
C ASN A 129 1.23 -8.04 -8.85
N PHE A 130 1.13 -6.71 -8.96
CA PHE A 130 0.42 -6.04 -10.03
C PHE A 130 1.29 -5.97 -11.30
N LEU A 131 1.55 -7.12 -11.93
CA LEU A 131 2.21 -7.21 -13.26
C LEU A 131 1.23 -7.01 -14.43
N PRO A 132 1.51 -6.15 -15.43
CA PRO A 132 0.64 -5.92 -16.59
C PRO A 132 0.14 -7.21 -17.30
N PRO A 133 -1.03 -7.15 -17.98
CA PRO A 133 -1.56 -8.29 -18.74
C PRO A 133 -0.54 -8.89 -19.71
N GLY A 134 -0.35 -10.21 -19.64
CA GLY A 134 0.57 -10.95 -20.50
C GLY A 134 2.02 -10.99 -20.02
N GLU A 135 2.37 -10.24 -18.97
CA GLU A 135 3.69 -10.33 -18.37
C GLU A 135 3.79 -11.55 -17.41
N PRO A 136 4.82 -12.41 -17.53
CA PRO A 136 4.93 -13.60 -16.72
C PRO A 136 5.42 -13.31 -15.29
N TYR A 137 4.91 -14.05 -14.31
CA TYR A 137 5.39 -14.08 -12.92
C TYR A 137 6.63 -14.97 -12.82
N ASP A 138 7.69 -14.58 -13.52
CA ASP A 138 8.98 -15.27 -13.50
C ASP A 138 10.15 -14.28 -13.37
N GLY A 139 11.35 -14.83 -13.18
CA GLY A 139 12.58 -14.07 -13.07
C GLY A 139 12.90 -13.56 -11.66
N GLU A 140 14.16 -13.19 -11.48
CA GLU A 140 14.67 -12.49 -10.30
C GLU A 140 15.79 -11.54 -10.73
N PRO A 141 16.06 -10.45 -9.98
CA PRO A 141 17.15 -9.54 -10.28
C PRO A 141 18.50 -10.27 -10.30
N GLU A 142 19.41 -9.88 -11.19
CA GLU A 142 20.69 -10.56 -11.45
C GLU A 142 21.52 -10.85 -10.17
N ASN A 143 21.40 -9.99 -9.15
CA ASN A 143 22.14 -10.10 -7.90
C ASN A 143 21.30 -10.57 -6.71
N TYR A 144 20.02 -10.90 -6.89
CA TYR A 144 19.16 -11.38 -5.80
C TYR A 144 19.73 -12.68 -5.19
N ALA A 145 20.08 -13.66 -6.03
CA ALA A 145 20.67 -14.92 -5.57
C ALA A 145 21.95 -14.75 -4.74
N LYS A 146 22.74 -13.70 -5.01
CA LYS A 146 23.96 -13.37 -4.26
C LYS A 146 23.67 -12.74 -2.89
N LEU A 147 22.44 -12.25 -2.70
CA LEU A 147 21.96 -11.61 -1.48
C LEU A 147 20.95 -12.49 -0.72
N ASP A 148 20.45 -13.57 -1.31
CA ASP A 148 19.39 -14.42 -0.76
C ASP A 148 19.70 -14.91 0.67
N HIS A 149 20.93 -15.36 0.94
CA HIS A 149 21.35 -15.81 2.28
C HIS A 149 21.38 -14.70 3.34
N LEU A 150 21.45 -13.44 2.91
CA LEU A 150 21.43 -12.27 3.78
C LEU A 150 19.97 -11.84 4.03
N LEU A 151 19.17 -11.81 2.97
CA LEU A 151 17.79 -11.35 3.00
C LEU A 151 16.85 -12.38 3.65
N ASN A 152 17.14 -13.67 3.48
CA ASN A 152 16.26 -14.78 3.83
C ASN A 152 16.99 -15.76 4.76
N PRO A 153 17.21 -15.39 6.03
CA PRO A 153 17.87 -16.28 6.98
C PRO A 153 17.04 -17.54 7.21
N THR A 154 17.69 -18.71 7.17
CA THR A 154 17.03 -20.02 7.34
C THR A 154 16.78 -20.40 8.79
N SER A 155 17.29 -19.62 9.74
CA SER A 155 17.11 -19.82 11.18
C SER A 155 17.20 -18.48 11.90
N MET A 156 16.46 -18.33 13.00
CA MET A 156 16.68 -17.20 13.91
C MET A 156 18.10 -17.28 14.47
N GLN A 157 18.87 -16.21 14.28
CA GLN A 157 20.22 -16.11 14.84
C GLN A 157 20.10 -15.93 16.35
N THR A 158 20.68 -16.84 17.12
CA THR A 158 20.78 -16.69 18.59
C THR A 158 22.10 -15.99 18.93
N GLY A 159 22.05 -14.82 19.57
CA GLY A 159 23.24 -14.06 20.01
C GLY A 159 23.37 -12.68 19.37
N ARG A 160 24.60 -12.15 19.27
CA ARG A 160 24.86 -10.86 18.61
C ARG A 160 24.68 -11.00 17.10
N GLU A 161 23.67 -10.33 16.56
CA GLU A 161 23.38 -10.32 15.13
C GLU A 161 24.22 -9.26 14.41
N TYR A 162 25.11 -9.71 13.52
CA TYR A 162 25.96 -8.83 12.71
C TYR A 162 25.34 -8.52 11.34
N TYR A 163 24.01 -8.57 11.23
CA TYR A 163 23.28 -8.33 9.98
C TYR A 163 23.72 -7.02 9.31
N THR A 164 23.81 -5.94 10.08
CA THR A 164 24.20 -4.62 9.58
C THR A 164 25.61 -4.60 8.97
N ILE A 165 26.57 -5.33 9.56
CA ILE A 165 27.94 -5.45 9.04
C ILE A 165 27.95 -6.29 7.76
N ARG A 166 27.23 -7.41 7.74
CA ARG A 166 27.10 -8.27 6.54
C ARG A 166 26.42 -7.51 5.40
N ALA A 167 25.34 -6.78 5.69
CA ALA A 167 24.63 -5.94 4.74
C ALA A 167 25.50 -4.80 4.20
N ALA A 168 26.30 -4.15 5.05
CA ALA A 168 27.28 -3.14 4.62
C ALA A 168 28.36 -3.74 3.72
N TRP A 169 28.91 -4.91 4.06
CA TRP A 169 29.91 -5.61 3.26
C TRP A 169 29.40 -6.02 1.88
N HIS A 170 28.19 -6.58 1.82
CA HIS A 170 27.55 -6.95 0.55
C HIS A 170 27.18 -5.73 -0.29
N SER A 171 26.68 -4.65 0.34
CA SER A 171 26.44 -3.37 -0.32
C SER A 171 27.71 -2.76 -0.90
N PHE A 172 28.83 -2.84 -0.18
CA PHE A 172 30.14 -2.38 -0.66
C PHE A 172 30.63 -3.20 -1.86
N LYS A 173 30.52 -4.53 -1.81
CA LYS A 173 30.97 -5.43 -2.89
C LYS A 173 30.17 -5.31 -4.18
N LEU A 174 28.85 -5.14 -4.08
CA LEU A 174 27.96 -5.06 -5.25
C LEU A 174 27.81 -3.63 -5.79
N GLY A 175 28.18 -2.64 -4.97
CA GLY A 175 27.80 -1.24 -5.17
C GLY A 175 26.43 -0.97 -4.56
N PHE A 176 26.31 0.12 -3.81
CA PHE A 176 25.10 0.44 -3.02
C PHE A 176 23.83 0.50 -3.87
N ALA A 177 23.91 1.10 -5.06
CA ALA A 177 22.79 1.19 -5.99
C ALA A 177 22.33 -0.18 -6.50
N ASN A 178 23.27 -1.06 -6.89
CA ASN A 178 22.96 -2.40 -7.39
C ASN A 178 22.42 -3.32 -6.29
N ALA A 179 22.96 -3.21 -5.07
CA ALA A 179 22.44 -3.94 -3.92
C ALA A 179 21.01 -3.48 -3.57
N LYS A 180 20.77 -2.16 -3.56
CA LYS A 180 19.43 -1.59 -3.31
C LYS A 180 18.43 -2.05 -4.38
N GLN A 181 18.79 -1.98 -5.66
CA GLN A 181 17.93 -2.43 -6.76
C GLN A 181 17.62 -3.93 -6.67
N ALA A 182 18.65 -4.75 -6.45
CA ALA A 182 18.50 -6.21 -6.36
C ALA A 182 17.58 -6.64 -5.22
N VAL A 183 17.52 -5.88 -4.12
CA VAL A 183 16.59 -6.15 -3.03
C VAL A 183 15.19 -5.67 -3.39
N GLN A 184 15.05 -4.45 -3.91
CA GLN A 184 13.77 -3.77 -3.94
C GLN A 184 12.93 -4.03 -5.20
N GLU A 185 13.50 -4.49 -6.30
CA GLU A 185 12.80 -4.65 -7.59
C GLU A 185 11.65 -5.66 -7.54
N GLY A 186 11.75 -6.67 -6.68
CA GLY A 186 10.84 -7.82 -6.64
C GLY A 186 11.41 -9.03 -7.37
N GLN A 187 11.00 -10.23 -6.95
CA GLN A 187 11.41 -11.50 -7.57
C GLN A 187 10.25 -12.49 -7.59
N TYR A 188 10.30 -13.48 -8.48
CA TYR A 188 9.17 -14.39 -8.73
C TYR A 188 9.60 -15.87 -8.76
N THR A 189 10.84 -16.17 -8.38
CA THR A 189 11.42 -17.52 -8.43
C THR A 189 11.51 -18.20 -7.07
N ARG A 190 11.45 -17.42 -5.97
CA ARG A 190 11.66 -17.88 -4.59
C ARG A 190 10.44 -17.55 -3.72
N PRO A 191 9.43 -18.44 -3.65
CA PRO A 191 8.18 -18.15 -2.94
C PRO A 191 8.30 -17.84 -1.45
N LYS A 192 9.40 -18.25 -0.81
CA LYS A 192 9.64 -18.07 0.63
C LYS A 192 10.53 -16.85 0.94
N SER A 193 10.97 -16.14 -0.09
CA SER A 193 11.96 -15.08 0.05
C SER A 193 11.31 -13.69 0.03
N LEU A 194 12.00 -12.70 0.61
CA LEU A 194 11.58 -11.30 0.63
C LEU A 194 11.29 -10.78 -0.78
N GLN A 195 10.30 -9.89 -0.88
CA GLN A 195 9.95 -9.22 -2.14
C GLN A 195 9.49 -10.21 -3.23
N TYR A 196 9.00 -11.39 -2.83
CA TYR A 196 8.34 -12.32 -3.73
C TYR A 196 7.04 -11.69 -4.25
N GLY A 197 6.87 -11.55 -5.56
CA GLY A 197 5.68 -10.95 -6.16
C GLY A 197 4.50 -11.92 -6.35
N GLY A 198 4.62 -13.18 -5.93
CA GLY A 198 3.60 -14.21 -6.21
C GLY A 198 3.89 -15.00 -7.50
N GLY A 199 3.15 -16.09 -7.71
CA GLY A 199 3.26 -16.91 -8.92
C GLY A 199 2.14 -16.68 -9.94
N LYS A 200 1.20 -15.78 -9.60
CA LYS A 200 0.03 -15.35 -10.37
C LYS A 200 -0.53 -14.09 -9.72
N LEU A 201 -1.46 -13.42 -10.40
CA LEU A 201 -2.22 -12.32 -9.81
C LEU A 201 -3.00 -12.82 -8.58
N ALA A 202 -2.76 -12.22 -7.43
CA ALA A 202 -3.35 -12.59 -6.14
C ALA A 202 -4.85 -12.30 -6.10
N GLU A 203 -5.59 -13.00 -5.24
CA GLU A 203 -7.05 -12.84 -5.11
C GLU A 203 -7.43 -11.39 -4.75
N SER A 204 -6.74 -10.79 -3.78
CA SER A 204 -6.93 -9.39 -3.41
C SER A 204 -6.66 -8.41 -4.57
N SER A 205 -5.58 -8.64 -5.34
CA SER A 205 -5.23 -7.83 -6.50
C SER A 205 -6.25 -7.95 -7.62
N GLN A 206 -6.77 -9.17 -7.88
CA GLN A 206 -7.87 -9.39 -8.82
C GLN A 206 -9.13 -8.65 -8.41
N ASN A 207 -9.51 -8.75 -7.12
CA ASN A 207 -10.69 -8.08 -6.58
C ASN A 207 -10.58 -6.55 -6.73
N PHE A 208 -9.40 -5.99 -6.47
CA PHE A 208 -9.15 -4.55 -6.63
C PHE A 208 -9.23 -4.11 -8.09
N ILE A 209 -8.57 -4.81 -9.01
CA ILE A 209 -8.64 -4.51 -10.44
C ILE A 209 -10.08 -4.58 -10.94
N ALA A 210 -10.80 -5.66 -10.62
CA ALA A 210 -12.19 -5.83 -11.02
C ALA A 210 -13.12 -4.76 -10.42
N TRP A 211 -12.83 -4.25 -9.23
CA TRP A 211 -13.56 -3.12 -8.67
C TRP A 211 -13.25 -1.83 -9.43
N CYS A 212 -11.98 -1.55 -9.73
CA CYS A 212 -11.56 -0.38 -10.49
C CYS A 212 -12.14 -0.37 -11.91
N GLU A 213 -12.05 -1.47 -12.65
CA GLU A 213 -12.60 -1.58 -14.02
C GLU A 213 -14.10 -1.30 -14.07
N ARG A 214 -14.86 -1.76 -13.07
CA ARG A 214 -16.31 -1.53 -12.99
C ARG A 214 -16.67 -0.10 -12.62
N ASN A 215 -15.89 0.55 -11.75
CA ASN A 215 -16.30 1.80 -11.11
C ASN A 215 -15.58 3.03 -11.66
N LEU A 216 -14.41 2.89 -12.28
CA LEU A 216 -13.55 4.02 -12.64
C LEU A 216 -13.59 4.37 -14.13
N SER A 217 -14.25 3.57 -14.97
CA SER A 217 -14.24 3.73 -16.43
C SER A 217 -14.84 5.04 -16.95
N HIS A 218 -15.59 5.76 -16.13
CA HIS A 218 -16.25 7.04 -16.48
C HIS A 218 -15.56 8.26 -15.87
N VAL A 219 -14.53 8.04 -15.04
CA VAL A 219 -13.76 9.08 -14.36
C VAL A 219 -12.64 9.53 -15.29
N ASP A 220 -12.53 10.84 -15.49
CA ASP A 220 -11.58 11.43 -16.44
C ASP A 220 -10.23 11.75 -15.76
N GLU A 221 -10.24 12.09 -14.47
CA GLU A 221 -9.04 12.43 -13.68
C GLU A 221 -9.04 11.71 -12.33
N ILE A 222 -7.94 11.01 -12.01
CA ILE A 222 -7.78 10.30 -10.73
C ILE A 222 -6.51 10.78 -10.03
N VAL A 223 -6.65 11.21 -8.77
CA VAL A 223 -5.53 11.36 -7.83
C VAL A 223 -5.53 10.15 -6.91
N TRP A 224 -4.58 9.26 -7.08
CA TRP A 224 -4.44 8.06 -6.25
C TRP A 224 -3.42 8.30 -5.13
N ILE A 225 -3.88 8.16 -3.89
CA ILE A 225 -3.06 8.19 -2.69
C ILE A 225 -3.07 6.79 -2.06
N ASP A 226 -1.94 6.10 -2.13
CA ASP A 226 -1.71 4.85 -1.42
C ASP A 226 -0.89 5.08 -0.15
N PHE A 227 -1.44 4.64 0.98
CA PHE A 227 -0.84 4.86 2.29
C PHE A 227 0.13 3.74 2.66
N HIS A 228 1.38 4.15 2.88
CA HIS A 228 2.47 3.30 3.31
C HIS A 228 3.18 3.85 4.55
N THR A 229 3.89 2.97 5.26
CA THR A 229 4.79 3.36 6.35
C THR A 229 6.15 2.70 6.21
N GLY A 230 7.11 3.06 7.06
CA GLY A 230 8.44 2.44 7.07
C GLY A 230 9.51 3.15 6.25
N LEU A 231 9.22 4.34 5.71
CA LEU A 231 10.20 5.22 5.07
C LEU A 231 10.32 6.55 5.82
N GLY A 232 11.55 7.05 5.94
CA GLY A 232 11.84 8.35 6.54
C GLY A 232 11.88 8.35 8.08
N PRO A 233 12.09 9.53 8.70
CA PRO A 233 12.07 9.70 10.14
C PRO A 233 10.70 9.41 10.75
N PHE A 234 10.67 8.97 12.00
CA PHE A 234 9.43 8.73 12.72
C PHE A 234 8.57 10.00 12.79
N GLY A 235 7.28 9.87 12.46
CA GLY A 235 6.31 10.98 12.51
C GLY A 235 6.44 12.01 11.40
N VAL A 236 7.26 11.75 10.37
CA VAL A 236 7.44 12.65 9.22
C VAL A 236 6.87 11.97 7.97
N ASP A 237 5.90 12.62 7.31
CA ASP A 237 5.33 12.14 6.06
C ASP A 237 6.21 12.48 4.86
N SER A 238 6.05 11.70 3.78
CA SER A 238 6.71 11.94 2.51
C SER A 238 5.74 11.55 1.39
N LEU A 239 5.52 12.47 0.45
CA LEU A 239 4.67 12.22 -0.71
C LEU A 239 5.56 11.76 -1.85
N LEU A 240 5.59 10.44 -2.06
CA LEU A 240 6.33 9.84 -3.18
C LEU A 240 5.53 10.01 -4.46
N VAL A 241 6.19 10.53 -5.50
CA VAL A 241 5.54 10.81 -6.79
C VAL A 241 6.26 10.11 -7.93
N GLY A 242 5.48 9.63 -8.90
CA GLY A 242 5.94 8.90 -10.08
C GLY A 242 7.00 9.62 -10.91
N GLU A 243 7.72 8.88 -11.74
CA GLU A 243 8.57 9.49 -12.76
C GLU A 243 7.74 10.26 -13.79
N GLY A 244 8.27 11.36 -14.33
CA GLY A 244 7.60 12.13 -15.39
C GLY A 244 6.58 13.18 -14.92
N VAL A 245 6.38 13.35 -13.62
CA VAL A 245 5.54 14.42 -13.05
C VAL A 245 6.29 15.76 -12.96
N ASP A 246 5.56 16.87 -12.98
CA ASP A 246 6.13 18.19 -12.67
C ASP A 246 6.36 18.31 -11.15
N GLU A 247 7.57 17.96 -10.72
CA GLU A 247 7.99 18.05 -9.32
C GLU A 247 7.88 19.47 -8.76
N GLN A 248 8.12 20.51 -9.57
CA GLN A 248 8.07 21.89 -9.10
C GLN A 248 6.64 22.31 -8.82
N GLU A 249 5.71 21.99 -9.71
CA GLU A 249 4.29 22.24 -9.51
C GLU A 249 3.77 21.51 -8.26
N LEU A 250 4.10 20.23 -8.12
CA LEU A 250 3.71 19.45 -6.95
C LEU A 250 4.31 19.99 -5.65
N LYS A 251 5.55 20.45 -5.66
CA LYS A 251 6.17 21.10 -4.49
C LYS A 251 5.52 22.43 -4.15
N GLN A 252 5.08 23.20 -5.14
CA GLN A 252 4.32 24.44 -4.89
C GLN A 252 2.97 24.13 -4.24
N GLN A 253 2.30 23.05 -4.67
CA GLN A 253 0.97 22.69 -4.19
C GLN A 253 0.99 21.93 -2.85
N TYR A 254 1.85 20.93 -2.70
CA TYR A 254 1.89 20.00 -1.57
C TYR A 254 3.04 20.29 -0.60
N GLY A 255 3.95 21.19 -0.95
CA GLY A 255 5.05 21.64 -0.10
C GLY A 255 6.29 20.75 -0.15
N PRO A 256 7.22 20.90 0.81
CA PRO A 256 8.55 20.27 0.77
C PRO A 256 8.55 18.75 0.97
N ARG A 257 7.39 18.16 1.32
CA ARG A 257 7.23 16.71 1.53
C ARG A 257 7.25 15.89 0.24
N VAL A 258 7.12 16.54 -0.93
CA VAL A 258 7.18 15.86 -2.23
C VAL A 258 8.59 15.34 -2.47
N GLN A 259 8.69 14.03 -2.72
CA GLN A 259 9.94 13.34 -3.03
C GLN A 259 9.78 12.52 -4.31
N PRO A 260 10.62 12.74 -5.33
CA PRO A 260 10.53 11.99 -6.58
C PRO A 260 10.94 10.53 -6.37
N LEU A 261 10.32 9.62 -7.12
CA LEU A 261 10.72 8.22 -7.21
C LEU A 261 12.02 8.02 -8.04
N ASP A 262 13.04 8.87 -7.88
CA ASP A 262 14.34 8.76 -8.58
C ASP A 262 15.38 8.05 -7.70
N PRO A 263 15.90 6.86 -8.10
CA PRO A 263 16.92 6.11 -7.34
C PRO A 263 18.23 6.88 -7.11
N LYS A 264 18.51 7.92 -7.91
CA LYS A 264 19.73 8.74 -7.83
C LYS A 264 19.53 10.02 -7.01
N LYS A 265 18.29 10.45 -6.76
CA LYS A 265 17.98 11.72 -6.09
C LYS A 265 17.14 11.59 -4.81
N GLY A 266 16.64 10.39 -4.49
CA GLY A 266 15.78 10.18 -3.32
C GLY A 266 15.93 8.82 -2.62
N VAL A 267 15.10 8.59 -1.61
CA VAL A 267 15.01 7.31 -0.87
C VAL A 267 14.30 6.20 -1.66
N ALA A 268 13.65 6.55 -2.77
CA ALA A 268 12.89 5.68 -3.65
C ALA A 268 13.72 4.68 -4.48
N TYR A 269 13.04 3.72 -5.10
CA TYR A 269 13.58 2.64 -5.93
C TYR A 269 12.55 2.19 -6.99
N LYS A 270 13.01 1.60 -8.11
CA LYS A 270 12.12 1.10 -9.17
C LYS A 270 11.64 -0.31 -8.83
N ILE A 271 10.32 -0.52 -8.88
CA ILE A 271 9.66 -1.78 -8.58
C ILE A 271 9.05 -2.38 -9.83
N ARG A 272 9.01 -3.73 -9.90
CA ARG A 272 8.28 -4.47 -10.92
C ARG A 272 7.00 -5.01 -10.29
N GLY A 273 5.85 -4.71 -10.90
CA GLY A 273 4.55 -5.17 -10.43
C GLY A 273 3.93 -4.30 -9.34
N GLY A 274 4.22 -3.01 -9.33
CA GLY A 274 3.58 -2.07 -8.41
C GLY A 274 2.09 -1.91 -8.71
N ASP A 275 1.29 -1.58 -7.71
CA ASP A 275 -0.15 -1.34 -7.85
C ASP A 275 -0.52 -0.30 -8.92
N SER A 276 0.31 0.74 -9.04
CA SER A 276 0.24 1.74 -10.11
C SER A 276 0.66 1.26 -11.50
N SER A 277 1.23 0.06 -11.66
CA SER A 277 1.75 -0.44 -12.94
C SER A 277 0.66 -0.94 -13.90
N TRP A 278 -0.59 -1.10 -13.43
CA TRP A 278 -1.71 -1.59 -14.25
C TRP A 278 -2.54 -0.49 -14.91
N TYR A 279 -2.36 0.78 -14.52
CA TYR A 279 -3.18 1.91 -14.95
C TYR A 279 -2.35 2.96 -15.69
#